data_AF-A0A0B6S911-F1
#
_entry.id   AF-A0A0B6S911-F1
#
_cell.length_a   1.000
_cell.length_b   1.000
_cell.length_c   1.000
_cell.angle_alpha   90.00
_cell.angle_beta   90.00
_cell.angle_gamma   90.00
#
_symmetry.space_group_name_H-M   'P 1'
#
loop_
_entity.id
_entity.type
_entity.pdbx_description
1 polymer ?
#
loop_
_entity_poly.entity_id
_entity_poly.type
_entity_poly.pdbx_seq_one_letter_code
_entity_poly.pdbx_strand_id
1 'polypeptide(L)'
;MTSRKNRFLVYLLAALLGVIAVRVVQHLRGEPDGSTAVTTTAATAASDDEEGDDNPFPENVPAHDAFDAFMEKLDADPKFKAIADGTQAANAYDKGFGLTQDGLSRLSDAQLEQRLVLMSKVVTSMPDADCRTTSRPTVDAADKQRILNDAIGRLDRKDAAEWFDVSFAAARAVLDKAPVIASDHATVTAALERIVRQVPQQDRQRFLNAIRTPAAAEPADTCWATRTLYQTAVKLDEPYRAALARGLVETAG
;
A
#
# COMPACT_ATOMS: atom_id res chain seq x y z
N MET A 1 10.46 35.46 -13.32
CA MET A 1 11.04 35.43 -11.95
C MET A 1 9.91 35.12 -10.97
N THR A 2 9.74 33.85 -10.61
CA THR A 2 8.77 33.41 -9.60
C THR A 2 9.47 32.38 -8.73
N SER A 3 9.30 32.57 -7.43
CA SER A 3 10.25 32.28 -6.36
C SER A 3 10.43 30.79 -6.07
N ARG A 4 11.71 30.39 -5.88
CA ARG A 4 12.20 29.07 -5.42
C ARG A 4 11.58 28.56 -4.09
N LYS A 5 10.72 29.33 -3.42
CA LYS A 5 10.18 29.00 -2.09
C LYS A 5 8.98 28.03 -2.10
N ASN A 6 8.30 27.81 -3.23
CA ASN A 6 7.17 26.85 -3.29
C ASN A 6 7.56 25.44 -3.73
N ARG A 7 8.84 25.19 -4.04
CA ARG A 7 9.30 23.82 -4.37
C ARG A 7 9.66 23.00 -3.14
N PHE A 8 9.97 23.63 -2.00
CA PHE A 8 10.35 22.91 -0.77
C PHE A 8 9.17 22.23 -0.04
N LEU A 9 7.92 22.64 -0.28
CA LEU A 9 6.76 22.03 0.39
C LEU A 9 6.34 20.70 -0.25
N VAL A 10 6.68 20.47 -1.53
CA VAL A 10 6.35 19.23 -2.26
C VAL A 10 7.31 18.10 -1.89
N TYR A 11 8.54 18.41 -1.46
CA TYR A 11 9.54 17.41 -1.08
C TYR A 11 9.41 16.86 0.34
N LEU A 12 8.52 17.42 1.17
CA LEU A 12 8.28 16.95 2.54
C LEU A 12 7.14 15.93 2.66
N LEU A 13 6.33 15.76 1.60
CA LEU A 13 5.20 14.82 1.59
C LEU A 13 5.52 13.47 0.91
N ALA A 14 6.62 13.38 0.16
CA ALA A 14 7.04 12.16 -0.54
C ALA A 14 7.94 11.22 0.29
N ALA A 15 8.23 11.54 1.55
CA ALA A 15 9.11 10.73 2.42
C ALA A 15 8.35 9.64 3.21
N LEU A 16 7.04 9.51 3.00
CA LEU A 16 6.15 8.60 3.74
C LEU A 16 5.88 7.28 3.01
N LEU A 17 6.32 7.17 1.76
CA LEU A 17 6.13 5.99 0.94
C LEU A 17 7.46 5.63 0.29
N GLY A 18 8.06 4.54 0.75
CA GLY A 18 9.08 3.82 -0.03
C GLY A 18 8.50 3.21 -1.31
N VAL A 19 7.85 4.03 -2.14
CA VAL A 19 7.36 3.74 -3.48
C VAL A 19 7.60 5.01 -4.28
N ILE A 20 8.19 4.87 -5.48
CA ILE A 20 8.72 5.94 -6.36
C ILE A 20 10.19 6.32 -6.09
N ALA A 21 11.10 5.35 -6.25
CA ALA A 21 12.49 5.62 -6.62
C ALA A 21 12.94 4.95 -7.94
N VAL A 22 12.05 4.27 -8.67
CA VAL A 22 12.45 3.55 -9.90
C VAL A 22 12.02 4.23 -11.20
N ARG A 23 10.94 5.03 -11.24
CA ARG A 23 10.43 5.56 -12.53
C ARG A 23 10.80 6.99 -12.90
N VAL A 24 11.38 7.79 -11.99
CA VAL A 24 11.71 9.21 -12.30
C VAL A 24 13.17 9.40 -12.76
N VAL A 25 14.08 8.47 -12.44
CA VAL A 25 15.50 8.58 -12.85
C VAL A 25 15.71 8.18 -14.32
N GLN A 26 14.91 7.24 -14.84
CA GLN A 26 15.05 6.76 -16.22
C GLN A 26 14.51 7.75 -17.28
N HIS A 27 13.58 8.64 -16.93
CA HIS A 27 13.04 9.63 -17.88
C HIS A 27 13.85 10.94 -17.94
N LEU A 28 14.77 11.18 -16.99
CA LEU A 28 15.53 12.42 -16.90
C LEU A 28 16.94 12.37 -17.51
N ARG A 29 17.43 11.21 -17.98
CA ARG A 29 18.81 11.08 -18.50
C ARG A 29 18.99 11.08 -20.01
N GLY A 30 17.95 10.90 -20.82
CA GLY A 30 18.05 11.13 -22.28
C GLY A 30 19.25 10.46 -22.97
N GLU A 31 19.63 9.25 -22.55
CA GLU A 31 20.70 8.46 -23.20
C GLU A 31 20.07 7.41 -24.12
N PRO A 32 20.59 7.24 -25.35
CA PRO A 32 19.98 6.38 -26.37
C PRO A 32 20.28 4.89 -26.15
N ASP A 33 19.35 4.06 -26.63
CA ASP A 33 19.39 2.60 -26.63
C ASP A 33 20.73 2.05 -27.16
N GLY A 34 21.48 1.41 -26.26
CA GLY A 34 22.79 0.82 -26.53
C GLY A 34 22.81 -0.64 -26.09
N SER A 35 22.26 -1.52 -26.92
CA SER A 35 22.56 -2.95 -26.90
C SER A 35 24.08 -3.18 -26.93
N THR A 36 24.63 -3.81 -25.90
CA THR A 36 25.81 -4.66 -26.03
C THR A 36 25.62 -5.95 -25.25
N ALA A 37 25.67 -7.04 -25.99
CA ALA A 37 25.61 -8.41 -25.52
C ALA A 37 26.68 -8.72 -24.46
N VAL A 38 26.28 -9.43 -23.41
CA VAL A 38 27.20 -10.25 -22.61
C VAL A 38 26.80 -11.69 -22.83
N THR A 39 27.61 -12.35 -23.66
CA THR A 39 27.64 -13.81 -23.79
C THR A 39 28.13 -14.39 -22.48
N THR A 40 27.26 -15.12 -21.77
CA THR A 40 27.72 -16.09 -20.76
C THR A 40 27.16 -17.45 -21.12
N THR A 41 28.10 -18.36 -21.32
CA THR A 41 27.98 -19.74 -21.76
C THR A 41 27.02 -20.54 -20.89
N ALA A 42 26.22 -21.38 -21.53
CA ALA A 42 25.31 -22.34 -20.92
C ALA A 42 26.04 -23.28 -19.94
N ALA A 43 25.47 -23.39 -18.74
CA ALA A 43 25.52 -24.61 -17.95
C ALA A 43 24.07 -25.08 -17.79
N THR A 44 23.71 -26.07 -18.59
CA THR A 44 22.46 -26.83 -18.49
C THR A 44 22.44 -27.56 -17.14
N ALA A 45 21.64 -27.06 -16.22
CA ALA A 45 20.93 -27.90 -15.27
C ALA A 45 19.44 -27.65 -15.57
N ALA A 46 18.81 -28.63 -16.22
CA ALA A 46 17.36 -28.75 -16.17
C ALA A 46 17.01 -28.98 -14.69
N SER A 47 16.64 -27.91 -13.99
CA SER A 47 15.78 -28.02 -12.82
C SER A 47 14.37 -27.99 -13.36
N ASP A 48 13.65 -29.07 -13.12
CA ASP A 48 12.27 -29.26 -13.51
C ASP A 48 11.45 -27.99 -13.25
N ASP A 49 10.69 -27.58 -14.28
CA ASP A 49 9.66 -26.56 -14.21
C ASP A 49 8.61 -26.99 -13.18
N GLU A 50 8.80 -26.64 -11.91
CA GLU A 50 7.68 -26.40 -11.02
C GLU A 50 7.12 -25.04 -11.43
N GLU A 51 5.98 -25.03 -12.14
CA GLU A 51 5.06 -23.90 -12.20
C GLU A 51 4.70 -23.54 -10.75
N GLY A 52 5.59 -22.81 -10.08
CA GLY A 52 5.47 -22.44 -8.69
C GLY A 52 4.22 -21.59 -8.54
N ASP A 53 3.31 -22.07 -7.71
CA ASP A 53 2.04 -21.44 -7.39
C ASP A 53 2.19 -19.91 -7.25
N ASP A 54 1.59 -19.16 -8.18
CA ASP A 54 1.65 -17.68 -8.28
C ASP A 54 1.01 -16.99 -7.05
N ASN A 55 0.42 -17.76 -6.15
CA ASN A 55 -0.18 -17.32 -4.90
C ASN A 55 0.89 -17.06 -3.82
N PRO A 56 1.05 -15.82 -3.31
CA PRO A 56 2.08 -15.52 -2.32
C PRO A 56 1.73 -15.97 -0.89
N PHE A 57 0.58 -16.62 -0.69
CA PHE A 57 0.11 -17.10 0.60
C PHE A 57 0.23 -18.62 0.69
N PRO A 58 0.69 -19.20 1.82
CA PRO A 58 0.68 -20.65 2.02
C PRO A 58 -0.74 -21.25 1.94
N GLU A 59 -0.89 -22.44 1.36
CA GLU A 59 -2.20 -23.15 1.21
C GLU A 59 -3.01 -23.26 2.51
N ASN A 60 -2.34 -23.28 3.68
CA ASN A 60 -2.98 -23.49 4.96
C ASN A 60 -3.52 -22.20 5.62
N VAL A 61 -3.36 -21.03 5.00
CA VAL A 61 -3.88 -19.76 5.55
C VAL A 61 -5.13 -19.28 4.81
N PRO A 62 -6.11 -18.64 5.48
CA PRO A 62 -7.33 -18.21 4.82
C PRO A 62 -7.14 -17.19 3.68
N ALA A 63 -6.00 -16.49 3.66
CA ALA A 63 -5.66 -15.55 2.59
C ALA A 63 -5.34 -16.23 1.26
N HIS A 64 -4.96 -17.52 1.25
CA HIS A 64 -4.68 -18.27 0.03
C HIS A 64 -5.93 -18.39 -0.85
N ASP A 65 -6.98 -19.05 -0.34
CA ASP A 65 -8.26 -19.19 -1.06
C ASP A 65 -8.86 -17.83 -1.47
N ALA A 66 -8.72 -16.82 -0.61
CA ALA A 66 -9.26 -15.50 -0.86
C ALA A 66 -8.48 -14.75 -1.96
N PHE A 67 -7.18 -14.98 -2.05
CA PHE A 67 -6.33 -14.46 -3.13
C PHE A 67 -6.66 -15.14 -4.46
N ASP A 68 -6.83 -16.47 -4.48
CA ASP A 68 -7.20 -17.19 -5.70
C ASP A 68 -8.55 -16.70 -6.25
N ALA A 69 -9.55 -16.57 -5.37
CA ALA A 69 -10.86 -16.04 -5.75
C ALA A 69 -10.77 -14.59 -6.27
N PHE A 70 -9.80 -13.80 -5.80
CA PHE A 70 -9.54 -12.46 -6.30
C PHE A 70 -8.90 -12.46 -7.69
N MET A 71 -7.91 -13.32 -7.92
CA MET A 71 -7.29 -13.48 -9.23
C MET A 71 -8.29 -14.02 -10.25
N GLU A 72 -9.13 -15.00 -9.87
CA GLU A 72 -10.21 -15.51 -10.73
C GLU A 72 -11.18 -14.39 -11.13
N LYS A 73 -11.58 -13.52 -10.18
CA LYS A 73 -12.43 -12.36 -10.47
C LYS A 73 -11.77 -11.37 -11.42
N LEU A 74 -10.47 -11.10 -11.26
CA LEU A 74 -9.71 -10.21 -12.15
C LEU A 74 -9.61 -10.80 -13.56
N ASP A 75 -9.23 -12.08 -13.67
CA ASP A 75 -9.11 -12.77 -14.95
C ASP A 75 -10.45 -12.91 -15.65
N ALA A 76 -11.56 -13.02 -14.92
CA ALA A 76 -12.90 -13.00 -15.48
C ALA A 76 -13.31 -11.63 -16.03
N ASP A 77 -12.68 -10.51 -15.60
CA ASP A 77 -13.03 -9.16 -16.05
C ASP A 77 -12.48 -8.87 -17.46
N PRO A 78 -13.34 -8.61 -18.47
CA PRO A 78 -12.90 -8.34 -19.83
C PRO A 78 -12.00 -7.10 -19.96
N LYS A 79 -12.17 -6.10 -19.09
CA LYS A 79 -11.34 -4.89 -19.10
C LYS A 79 -9.95 -5.17 -18.56
N PHE A 80 -9.84 -6.06 -17.58
CA PHE A 80 -8.55 -6.51 -17.07
C PHE A 80 -7.81 -7.32 -18.13
N LYS A 81 -8.47 -8.31 -18.75
CA LYS A 81 -7.93 -9.09 -19.89
C LYS A 81 -7.37 -8.19 -21.00
N ALA A 82 -8.13 -7.17 -21.42
CA ALA A 82 -7.70 -6.24 -22.47
C ALA A 82 -6.40 -5.48 -22.14
N ILE A 83 -6.09 -5.25 -20.87
CA ILE A 83 -4.84 -4.60 -20.43
C ILE A 83 -3.74 -5.65 -20.16
N ALA A 84 -4.12 -6.85 -19.71
CA ALA A 84 -3.21 -7.97 -19.48
C ALA A 84 -2.55 -8.43 -20.79
N ASP A 85 -3.33 -8.59 -21.86
CA ASP A 85 -2.89 -9.07 -23.19
C ASP A 85 -1.98 -8.07 -23.94
N GLY A 86 -1.98 -6.79 -23.53
CA GLY A 86 -1.34 -5.70 -24.27
C GLY A 86 0.13 -5.43 -23.97
N THR A 87 0.78 -6.14 -23.02
CA THR A 87 2.17 -5.83 -22.60
C THR A 87 3.01 -7.08 -22.30
N GLN A 88 4.24 -7.12 -22.84
CA GLN A 88 5.26 -8.13 -22.54
C GLN A 88 5.70 -8.06 -21.06
N ALA A 89 5.62 -9.21 -20.38
CA ALA A 89 6.39 -9.60 -19.18
C ALA A 89 6.17 -8.84 -17.85
N ALA A 90 4.98 -8.32 -17.56
CA ALA A 90 4.59 -8.04 -16.17
C ALA A 90 3.60 -9.11 -15.70
N ASN A 91 3.89 -9.76 -14.57
CA ASN A 91 3.02 -10.78 -13.97
C ASN A 91 1.62 -10.20 -13.69
N ALA A 92 0.59 -11.05 -13.74
CA ALA A 92 -0.78 -10.61 -13.48
C ALA A 92 -0.95 -10.03 -12.06
N TYR A 93 -0.15 -10.58 -11.12
CA TYR A 93 -0.03 -10.14 -9.74
C TYR A 93 0.35 -8.66 -9.59
N ASP A 94 1.47 -8.20 -10.17
CA ASP A 94 1.95 -6.81 -10.05
C ASP A 94 0.98 -5.85 -10.73
N LYS A 95 0.34 -6.26 -11.83
CA LYS A 95 -0.71 -5.49 -12.50
C LYS A 95 -1.94 -5.33 -11.60
N GLY A 96 -2.44 -6.42 -11.01
CA GLY A 96 -3.57 -6.41 -10.08
C GLY A 96 -3.30 -5.56 -8.84
N PHE A 97 -2.10 -5.68 -8.26
CA PHE A 97 -1.68 -4.86 -7.13
C PHE A 97 -1.55 -3.39 -7.50
N GLY A 98 -0.94 -3.07 -8.65
CA GLY A 98 -0.82 -1.71 -9.15
C GLY A 98 -2.18 -1.04 -9.34
N LEU A 99 -3.13 -1.72 -10.01
CA LEU A 99 -4.50 -1.25 -10.16
C LEU A 99 -5.21 -1.05 -8.82
N THR A 100 -4.98 -1.95 -7.87
CA THR A 100 -5.54 -1.84 -6.52
C THR A 100 -5.07 -0.56 -5.84
N GLN A 101 -3.76 -0.28 -5.83
CA GLN A 101 -3.22 0.93 -5.20
C GLN A 101 -3.77 2.21 -5.86
N ASP A 102 -3.74 2.26 -7.20
CA ASP A 102 -4.25 3.40 -7.98
C ASP A 102 -5.76 3.64 -7.81
N GLY A 103 -6.49 2.59 -7.42
CA GLY A 103 -7.93 2.57 -7.26
C GLY A 103 -8.43 3.05 -5.90
N LEU A 104 -7.61 3.04 -4.86
CA LEU A 104 -8.05 3.31 -3.49
C LEU A 104 -8.71 4.69 -3.34
N SER A 105 -8.13 5.73 -3.97
CA SER A 105 -8.67 7.10 -3.91
C SER A 105 -9.99 7.29 -4.68
N ARG A 106 -10.43 6.29 -5.44
CA ARG A 106 -11.70 6.27 -6.19
C ARG A 106 -12.82 5.55 -5.45
N LEU A 107 -12.52 4.93 -4.31
CA LEU A 107 -13.49 4.19 -3.51
C LEU A 107 -14.43 5.14 -2.74
N SER A 108 -15.61 4.61 -2.41
CA SER A 108 -16.56 5.26 -1.51
C SER A 108 -16.03 5.29 -0.07
N ASP A 109 -16.56 6.20 0.75
CA ASP A 109 -16.20 6.29 2.17
C ASP A 109 -16.41 4.96 2.91
N ALA A 110 -17.56 4.30 2.70
CA ALA A 110 -17.86 3.01 3.34
C ALA A 110 -16.81 1.92 3.04
N GLN A 111 -16.31 1.86 1.81
CA GLN A 111 -15.25 0.91 1.43
C GLN A 111 -13.90 1.28 2.06
N LEU A 112 -13.60 2.57 2.15
CA LEU A 112 -12.37 3.04 2.81
C LEU A 112 -12.40 2.83 4.31
N GLU A 113 -13.57 2.95 4.95
CA GLU A 113 -13.75 2.61 6.35
C GLU A 113 -13.60 1.11 6.61
N GLN A 114 -14.13 0.25 5.72
CA GLN A 114 -13.88 -1.18 5.77
C GLN A 114 -12.37 -1.46 5.65
N ARG A 115 -11.69 -0.82 4.70
CA ARG A 115 -10.23 -0.92 4.56
C ARG A 115 -9.50 -0.47 5.82
N LEU A 116 -9.95 0.60 6.47
CA LEU A 116 -9.37 1.12 7.71
C LEU A 116 -9.44 0.07 8.83
N VAL A 117 -10.58 -0.62 8.96
CA VAL A 117 -10.75 -1.72 9.92
C VAL A 117 -9.78 -2.86 9.64
N LEU A 118 -9.69 -3.29 8.38
CA LEU A 118 -8.78 -4.37 7.99
C LEU A 118 -7.31 -4.00 8.18
N MET A 119 -6.92 -2.78 7.80
CA MET A 119 -5.58 -2.25 8.05
C MET A 119 -5.26 -2.22 9.55
N SER A 120 -6.22 -1.85 10.40
CA SER A 120 -6.03 -1.91 11.87
C SER A 120 -5.73 -3.33 12.35
N LYS A 121 -6.34 -4.36 11.75
CA LYS A 121 -6.07 -5.77 12.07
C LYS A 121 -4.68 -6.17 11.57
N VAL A 122 -4.34 -5.83 10.32
CA VAL A 122 -3.02 -6.09 9.71
C VAL A 122 -1.88 -5.50 10.52
N VAL A 123 -1.93 -4.21 10.89
CA VAL A 123 -0.84 -3.58 11.65
C VAL A 123 -0.76 -4.06 13.10
N THR A 124 -1.88 -4.53 13.67
CA THR A 124 -1.92 -5.06 15.03
C THR A 124 -1.43 -6.51 15.10
N SER A 125 -1.68 -7.32 14.06
CA SER A 125 -1.22 -8.71 13.98
C SER A 125 0.26 -8.84 13.60
N MET A 126 0.83 -7.80 12.99
CA MET A 126 2.23 -7.77 12.57
C MET A 126 3.18 -7.87 13.79
N PRO A 127 4.17 -8.77 13.79
CA PRO A 127 5.19 -8.84 14.84
C PRO A 127 5.94 -7.51 15.01
N ASP A 128 6.41 -7.23 16.22
CA ASP A 128 7.15 -5.99 16.53
C ASP A 128 8.39 -5.79 15.66
N ALA A 129 9.12 -6.86 15.37
CA ALA A 129 10.29 -6.82 14.51
C ALA A 129 9.91 -6.39 13.07
N ASP A 130 8.85 -6.98 12.51
CA ASP A 130 8.36 -6.69 11.16
C ASP A 130 7.78 -5.27 11.05
N CYS A 131 7.05 -4.84 12.07
CA CYS A 131 6.50 -3.48 12.16
C CYS A 131 7.62 -2.43 12.25
N ARG A 132 8.70 -2.71 12.99
CA ARG A 132 9.89 -1.84 13.01
C ARG A 132 10.62 -1.87 11.67
N THR A 133 10.73 -3.01 11.00
CA THR A 133 11.37 -3.14 9.69
C THR A 133 10.65 -2.31 8.63
N THR A 134 9.32 -2.44 8.54
CA THR A 134 8.49 -1.67 7.60
C THR A 134 8.45 -0.17 7.91
N SER A 135 8.77 0.21 9.14
CA SER A 135 8.89 1.61 9.57
C SER A 135 10.24 2.25 9.24
N ARG A 136 11.20 1.50 8.69
CA ARG A 136 12.50 2.06 8.30
C ARG A 136 12.39 2.88 7.01
N PRO A 137 13.15 3.98 6.88
CA PRO A 137 13.17 4.76 5.64
C PRO A 137 13.66 3.94 4.43
N THR A 138 14.55 2.98 4.67
CA THR A 138 15.22 2.17 3.64
C THR A 138 14.93 0.68 3.87
N VAL A 139 13.68 0.29 3.67
CA VAL A 139 13.28 -1.13 3.61
C VAL A 139 13.23 -1.56 2.14
N ASP A 140 13.71 -2.77 1.85
CA ASP A 140 13.59 -3.35 0.52
C ASP A 140 12.12 -3.60 0.16
N ALA A 141 11.76 -3.42 -1.12
CA ALA A 141 10.38 -3.55 -1.57
C ALA A 141 9.85 -4.98 -1.44
N ALA A 142 10.69 -5.99 -1.72
CA ALA A 142 10.31 -7.40 -1.59
C ALA A 142 10.12 -7.77 -0.11
N ASP A 143 10.98 -7.27 0.78
CA ASP A 143 10.80 -7.46 2.23
C ASP A 143 9.51 -6.81 2.74
N LYS A 144 9.21 -5.59 2.29
CA LYS A 144 7.97 -4.90 2.64
C LYS A 144 6.75 -5.68 2.16
N GLN A 145 6.78 -6.19 0.94
CA GLN A 145 5.70 -6.98 0.36
C GLN A 145 5.51 -8.29 1.12
N ARG A 146 6.60 -9.03 1.39
CA ARG A 146 6.56 -10.27 2.17
C ARG A 146 5.96 -10.03 3.56
N ILE A 147 6.43 -9.00 4.28
CA ILE A 147 5.89 -8.66 5.60
C ILE A 147 4.39 -8.33 5.55
N LEU A 148 3.96 -7.60 4.52
CA LEU A 148 2.55 -7.28 4.33
C LEU A 148 1.73 -8.55 4.05
N ASN A 149 2.21 -9.42 3.17
CA ASN A 149 1.56 -10.71 2.88
C ASN A 149 1.49 -11.58 4.14
N ASP A 150 2.58 -11.68 4.92
CA ASP A 150 2.59 -12.40 6.19
C ASP A 150 1.55 -11.83 7.17
N ALA A 151 1.33 -10.51 7.18
CA ALA A 151 0.35 -9.88 8.05
C ALA A 151 -1.10 -10.09 7.58
N ILE A 152 -1.34 -10.07 6.25
CA ILE A 152 -2.63 -10.40 5.63
C ILE A 152 -2.96 -11.89 5.84
N GLY A 153 -1.97 -12.78 5.72
CA GLY A 153 -2.13 -14.22 5.97
C GLY A 153 -2.54 -14.58 7.39
N ARG A 154 -2.42 -13.65 8.35
CA ARG A 154 -2.89 -13.78 9.74
C ARG A 154 -4.34 -13.33 9.95
N LEU A 155 -5.00 -12.78 8.93
CA LEU A 155 -6.42 -12.45 8.99
C LEU A 155 -7.26 -13.72 9.10
N ASP A 156 -8.43 -13.61 9.74
CA ASP A 156 -9.41 -14.69 9.69
C ASP A 156 -10.02 -14.81 8.29
N ARG A 157 -10.78 -15.89 8.04
CA ARG A 157 -11.39 -16.15 6.72
C ARG A 157 -12.28 -15.00 6.23
N LYS A 158 -13.06 -14.38 7.12
CA LYS A 158 -13.98 -13.30 6.75
C LYS A 158 -13.18 -12.05 6.37
N ASP A 159 -12.20 -11.68 7.19
CA ASP A 159 -11.37 -10.51 6.97
C ASP A 159 -10.47 -10.65 5.73
N ALA A 160 -9.94 -11.84 5.47
CA ALA A 160 -9.15 -12.11 4.28
C ALA A 160 -9.99 -11.93 3.01
N ALA A 161 -11.20 -12.49 2.98
CA ALA A 161 -12.13 -12.29 1.86
C ALA A 161 -12.48 -10.79 1.67
N GLU A 162 -12.77 -10.07 2.75
CA GLU A 162 -13.08 -8.64 2.71
C GLU A 162 -11.89 -7.79 2.24
N TRP A 163 -10.65 -8.15 2.62
CA TRP A 163 -9.43 -7.50 2.14
C TRP A 163 -9.31 -7.56 0.62
N PHE A 164 -9.56 -8.73 0.05
CA PHE A 164 -9.49 -8.93 -1.38
C PHE A 164 -10.71 -8.39 -2.13
N ASP A 165 -11.89 -8.35 -1.53
CA ASP A 165 -13.06 -7.69 -2.12
C ASP A 165 -12.87 -6.16 -2.22
N VAL A 166 -12.30 -5.51 -1.19
CA VAL A 166 -11.92 -4.09 -1.27
C VAL A 166 -10.84 -3.87 -2.34
N SER A 167 -9.87 -4.78 -2.42
CA SER A 167 -8.79 -4.70 -3.42
C SER A 167 -9.34 -4.81 -4.85
N PHE A 168 -10.24 -5.76 -5.09
CA PHE A 168 -10.96 -5.90 -6.35
C PHE A 168 -11.77 -4.66 -6.70
N ALA A 169 -12.52 -4.11 -5.74
CA ALA A 169 -13.30 -2.90 -5.96
C ALA A 169 -12.41 -1.71 -6.36
N ALA A 170 -11.22 -1.59 -5.76
CA ALA A 170 -10.26 -0.56 -6.12
C ALA A 170 -9.73 -0.75 -7.54
N ALA A 171 -9.25 -1.95 -7.88
CA ALA A 171 -8.77 -2.26 -9.22
C ALA A 171 -9.85 -1.99 -10.28
N ARG A 172 -11.09 -2.42 -10.02
CA ARG A 172 -12.22 -2.17 -10.90
C ARG A 172 -12.55 -0.69 -11.04
N ALA A 173 -12.43 0.11 -9.97
CA ALA A 173 -12.66 1.56 -10.06
C ALA A 173 -11.68 2.24 -11.04
N VAL A 174 -10.44 1.74 -11.18
CA VAL A 174 -9.50 2.19 -12.20
C VAL A 174 -9.96 1.78 -13.60
N LEU A 175 -10.33 0.51 -13.78
CA LEU A 175 -10.81 -0.04 -15.07
C LEU A 175 -12.10 0.64 -15.55
N ASP A 176 -12.97 1.02 -14.61
CA ASP A 176 -14.20 1.77 -14.85
C ASP A 176 -13.97 3.28 -15.01
N LYS A 177 -12.73 3.76 -14.83
CA LYS A 177 -12.36 5.17 -14.86
C LYS A 177 -13.20 6.03 -13.89
N ALA A 178 -13.58 5.46 -12.76
CA ALA A 178 -14.31 6.17 -11.71
C ALA A 178 -13.50 7.39 -11.24
N PRO A 179 -14.10 8.55 -10.93
CA PRO A 179 -13.36 9.73 -10.54
C PRO A 179 -12.60 9.53 -9.22
N VAL A 180 -11.46 10.19 -9.07
CA VAL A 180 -10.78 10.33 -7.77
C VAL A 180 -11.63 11.24 -6.89
N ILE A 181 -11.86 10.83 -5.64
CA ILE A 181 -12.65 11.59 -4.68
C ILE A 181 -11.67 12.13 -3.62
N ALA A 182 -11.46 13.45 -3.66
CA ALA A 182 -10.53 14.15 -2.78
C ALA A 182 -10.99 14.17 -1.31
N SER A 183 -10.05 14.13 -0.37
CA SER A 183 -10.31 14.28 1.06
C SER A 183 -10.59 15.74 1.42
N ASP A 184 -11.47 15.94 2.39
CA ASP A 184 -11.57 17.22 3.06
C ASP A 184 -10.43 17.36 4.08
N HIS A 185 -9.37 18.06 3.67
CA HIS A 185 -8.19 18.31 4.50
C HIS A 185 -8.51 18.91 5.87
N ALA A 186 -9.55 19.74 5.98
CA ALA A 186 -9.93 20.32 7.26
C ALA A 186 -10.50 19.25 8.20
N THR A 187 -11.39 18.38 7.68
CA THR A 187 -11.96 17.27 8.44
C THR A 187 -10.91 16.20 8.77
N VAL A 188 -9.97 15.89 7.86
CA VAL A 188 -8.82 15.00 8.12
C VAL A 188 -7.97 15.54 9.26
N THR A 189 -7.65 16.84 9.23
CA THR A 189 -6.87 17.49 10.31
C THR A 189 -7.61 17.42 11.64
N ALA A 190 -8.92 17.72 11.64
CA ALA A 190 -9.77 17.63 12.82
C ALA A 190 -9.91 16.19 13.35
N ALA A 191 -9.84 15.17 12.49
CA ALA A 191 -9.80 13.76 12.87
C ALA A 191 -8.46 13.40 13.55
N LEU A 192 -7.33 13.81 12.97
CA LEU A 192 -6.01 13.59 13.55
C LEU A 192 -5.88 14.26 14.92
N GLU A 193 -6.38 15.49 15.08
CA GLU A 193 -6.40 16.17 16.38
C GLU A 193 -7.20 15.41 17.45
N ARG A 194 -8.30 14.74 17.07
CA ARG A 194 -9.07 13.88 17.99
C ARG A 194 -8.24 12.69 18.44
N ILE A 195 -7.49 12.06 17.53
CA ILE A 195 -6.58 10.96 17.87
C ILE A 195 -5.49 11.46 18.82
N VAL A 196 -4.84 12.59 18.52
CA VAL A 196 -3.79 13.16 19.37
C VAL A 196 -4.29 13.46 20.79
N ARG A 197 -5.55 13.89 20.95
CA ARG A 197 -6.14 14.11 22.28
C ARG A 197 -6.30 12.81 23.09
N GLN A 198 -6.48 11.67 22.42
CA GLN A 198 -6.56 10.35 23.06
C GLN A 198 -5.19 9.75 23.41
N VAL A 199 -4.11 10.23 22.77
CA VAL A 199 -2.73 9.86 23.14
C VAL A 199 -2.37 10.51 24.50
N PRO A 200 -1.74 9.76 25.43
CA PRO A 200 -1.26 10.31 26.70
C PRO A 200 -0.45 11.58 26.50
N GLN A 201 -0.65 12.59 27.34
CA GLN A 201 -0.09 13.94 27.13
C GLN A 201 1.43 13.93 26.91
N GLN A 202 2.15 13.12 27.67
CA GLN A 202 3.61 12.94 27.57
C GLN A 202 4.08 12.35 26.23
N ASP A 203 3.22 11.58 25.55
CA ASP A 203 3.54 10.88 24.30
C ASP A 203 3.04 11.62 23.05
N ARG A 204 2.27 12.70 23.20
CA ARG A 204 1.66 13.42 22.06
C ARG A 204 2.68 13.93 21.05
N GLN A 205 3.78 14.53 21.53
CA GLN A 205 4.80 15.05 20.61
C GLN A 205 5.55 13.91 19.90
N ARG A 206 5.82 12.81 20.61
CA ARG A 206 6.41 11.59 20.06
C ARG A 206 5.52 11.00 18.96
N PHE A 207 4.23 10.88 19.21
CA PHE A 207 3.23 10.45 18.23
C PHE A 207 3.20 11.37 16.99
N LEU A 208 3.13 12.68 17.21
CA LEU A 208 3.09 13.65 16.12
C LEU A 208 4.36 13.60 15.25
N ASN A 209 5.54 13.47 15.87
CA ASN A 209 6.81 13.33 15.15
C ASN A 209 6.85 12.04 14.33
N ALA A 210 6.42 10.92 14.93
CA ALA A 210 6.40 9.63 14.27
C ALA A 210 5.45 9.58 13.06
N ILE A 211 4.30 10.26 13.10
CA ILE A 211 3.35 10.31 11.98
C ILE A 211 3.73 11.36 10.92
N ARG A 212 4.20 12.54 11.32
CA ARG A 212 4.49 13.64 10.38
C ARG A 212 5.85 13.52 9.70
N THR A 213 6.82 12.93 10.41
CA THR A 213 8.21 12.80 9.94
C THR A 213 8.74 11.39 10.24
N PRO A 214 8.08 10.32 9.75
CA PRO A 214 8.45 8.95 10.08
C PRO A 214 9.87 8.59 9.65
N ALA A 215 10.34 9.16 8.53
CA ALA A 215 11.70 8.91 8.04
C ALA A 215 12.80 9.42 8.99
N ALA A 216 12.47 10.37 9.86
CA ALA A 216 13.38 10.93 10.86
C ALA A 216 13.10 10.41 12.29
N ALA A 217 12.04 9.62 12.47
CA ALA A 217 11.68 9.04 13.76
C ALA A 217 12.33 7.67 13.94
N GLU A 218 12.49 7.25 15.20
CA GLU A 218 12.92 5.88 15.50
C GLU A 218 11.92 4.87 14.93
N PRO A 219 12.35 3.77 14.28
CA PRO A 219 11.43 2.80 13.70
C PRO A 219 10.44 2.20 14.72
N ALA A 220 10.84 2.11 15.99
CA ALA A 220 9.96 1.70 17.09
C ALA A 220 8.84 2.71 17.36
N ASP A 221 9.12 4.00 17.24
CA ASP A 221 8.15 5.08 17.45
C ASP A 221 7.15 5.15 16.28
N THR A 222 7.64 5.02 15.05
CA THR A 222 6.80 4.94 13.84
C THR A 222 5.88 3.72 13.88
N CYS A 223 6.41 2.55 14.28
CA CYS A 223 5.60 1.34 14.46
C CYS A 223 4.51 1.54 15.52
N TRP A 224 4.87 2.03 16.71
CA TRP A 224 3.92 2.31 17.79
C TRP A 224 2.85 3.35 17.37
N ALA A 225 3.27 4.43 16.72
CA ALA A 225 2.36 5.49 16.28
C ALA A 225 1.42 5.00 15.18
N THR A 226 1.89 4.18 14.24
CA THR A 226 1.06 3.58 13.18
C THR A 226 -0.03 2.70 13.78
N ARG A 227 0.32 1.80 14.71
CA ARG A 227 -0.68 0.97 15.42
C ARG A 227 -1.68 1.83 16.19
N THR A 228 -1.19 2.83 16.93
CA THR A 228 -2.03 3.76 17.69
C THR A 228 -2.99 4.52 16.77
N LEU A 229 -2.50 5.00 15.63
CA LEU A 229 -3.29 5.71 14.62
C LEU A 229 -4.44 4.84 14.12
N TYR A 230 -4.16 3.64 13.60
CA TYR A 230 -5.22 2.77 13.05
C TYR A 230 -6.21 2.29 14.12
N GLN A 231 -5.73 1.88 15.29
CA GLN A 231 -6.59 1.40 16.39
C GLN A 231 -7.51 2.50 16.95
N THR A 232 -7.08 3.76 16.87
CA THR A 232 -7.90 4.90 17.30
C THR A 232 -8.81 5.39 16.18
N ALA A 233 -8.34 5.38 14.94
CA ALA A 233 -9.09 5.82 13.77
C ALA A 233 -10.39 5.03 13.58
N VAL A 234 -10.36 3.71 13.77
CA VAL A 234 -11.57 2.85 13.65
C VAL A 234 -12.67 3.18 14.66
N LYS A 235 -12.34 3.89 15.75
CA LYS A 235 -13.27 4.28 16.82
C LYS A 235 -13.79 5.71 16.68
N LEU A 236 -13.37 6.44 15.65
CA LEU A 236 -13.87 7.80 15.42
C LEU A 236 -15.33 7.75 14.96
N ASP A 237 -16.10 8.76 15.37
CA ASP A 237 -17.45 8.99 14.86
C ASP A 237 -17.41 9.63 13.46
N GLU A 238 -18.53 9.56 12.74
CA GLU A 238 -18.72 10.38 11.54
C GLU A 238 -18.69 11.88 11.87
N PRO A 239 -18.17 12.74 10.96
CA PRO A 239 -17.60 12.41 9.65
C PRO A 239 -16.08 12.08 9.70
N TYR A 240 -15.49 11.96 10.89
CA TYR A 240 -14.04 11.95 11.08
C TYR A 240 -13.39 10.64 10.64
N ARG A 241 -14.08 9.51 10.80
CA ARG A 241 -13.57 8.19 10.42
C ARG A 241 -13.44 8.06 8.91
N ALA A 242 -14.51 8.33 8.16
CA ALA A 242 -14.51 8.35 6.71
C ALA A 242 -13.45 9.32 6.14
N ALA A 243 -13.41 10.56 6.66
CA ALA A 243 -12.44 11.55 6.21
C ALA A 243 -11.00 11.07 6.43
N LEU A 244 -10.68 10.52 7.61
CA LEU A 244 -9.34 10.01 7.90
C LEU A 244 -8.99 8.80 7.03
N ALA A 245 -9.93 7.87 6.82
CA ALA A 245 -9.72 6.72 5.94
C ALA A 245 -9.34 7.15 4.52
N ARG A 246 -10.01 8.19 4.00
CA ARG A 246 -9.68 8.81 2.71
C ARG A 246 -8.33 9.51 2.71
N GLY A 247 -8.03 10.32 3.73
CA GLY A 247 -6.74 10.99 3.85
C GLY A 247 -5.56 10.01 3.85
N LEU A 248 -5.69 8.84 4.47
CA LEU A 248 -4.64 7.82 4.54
C LEU A 248 -4.29 7.18 3.19
N VAL A 249 -5.24 7.11 2.25
CA VAL A 249 -4.98 6.55 0.91
C VAL A 249 -4.54 7.60 -0.10
N GLU A 250 -4.81 8.88 0.14
CA GLU A 250 -4.31 9.98 -0.70
C GLU A 250 -2.84 10.27 -0.48
N THR A 251 -2.38 10.15 0.77
CA THR A 251 -0.96 10.25 1.09
C THR A 251 -0.17 9.00 0.71
N ALA A 252 -0.82 8.01 0.09
CA ALA A 252 -0.24 6.73 -0.35
C ALA A 252 0.04 6.66 -1.87
N GLY A 253 -0.29 7.72 -2.63
CA GLY A 253 -0.05 7.84 -4.07
C GLY A 253 0.93 8.95 -4.45
#